data_AF-A0A2X4VR13-F1
#
_entry.id   AF-A0A2X4VR13-F1
#
_cell.length_a   1.000
_cell.length_b   1.000
_cell.length_c   1.000
_cell.angle_alpha   90.00
_cell.angle_beta   90.00
_cell.angle_gamma   90.00
#
_symmetry.space_group_name_H-M   'P 1'
#
loop_
_entity.id
_entity.type
_entity.pdbx_description
1 polymer ?
#
loop_
_entity_poly.entity_id
_entity_poly.type
_entity_poly.pdbx_seq_one_letter_code
_entity_poly.pdbx_strand_id
1 'polypeptide(L)' 'MRVNITLACVETGDRNYITTKNKRNNPERLEL' A
#
# COMPACT_ATOMS: atom_id res chain seq x y z
N MET A 1 -14.30 0.28 3.99
CA MET A 1 -13.32 0.16 5.09
C MET A 1 -11.99 0.68 4.56
N ARG A 2 -11.61 1.89 4.96
CA ARG A 2 -10.36 2.53 4.54
C ARG A 2 -9.30 2.18 5.58
N VAL A 3 -8.16 1.67 5.13
CA VAL A 3 -7.06 1.26 6.01
C VAL A 3 -5.77 1.92 5.53
N ASN A 4 -4.94 2.29 6.48
CA ASN A 4 -3.60 2.80 6.24
C ASN A 4 -2.72 1.62 5.85
N ILE A 5 -1.95 1.78 4.78
CA ILE A 5 -0.98 0.80 4.31
C ILE A 5 0.36 1.48 4.07
N THR A 6 1.43 0.75 4.31
CA THR A 6 2.78 1.17 4.00
C THR A 6 3.24 0.38 2.78
N LEU A 7 3.59 1.07 1.70
CA LEU A 7 4.19 0.47 0.51
C LEU A 7 5.71 0.39 0.69
N ALA A 8 6.28 -0.67 0.14
CA ALA A 8 7.72 -0.86 0.08
C ALA A 8 8.20 -0.53 -1.33
N CYS A 9 9.32 0.22 -1.45
CA CYS A 9 10.01 0.41 -2.71
C CYS A 9 10.61 -0.92 -3.17
N VAL A 10 10.37 -1.30 -4.43
CA VAL A 10 10.93 -2.54 -4.99
C VAL A 10 12.45 -2.44 -5.19
N GLU A 11 12.95 -1.24 -5.48
CA GLU A 11 14.36 -1.00 -5.80
C GLU A 11 15.23 -0.87 -4.55
N THR A 12 14.72 -0.21 -3.49
CA THR A 12 15.50 0.09 -2.28
C THR A 12 15.05 -0.71 -1.05
N GLY A 13 13.90 -1.39 -1.11
CA GLY A 13 13.30 -2.10 0.02
C GLY A 13 12.72 -1.19 1.10
N ASP A 14 12.77 0.12 0.89
CA ASP A 14 12.41 1.13 1.87
C ASP A 14 10.88 1.26 2.02
N ARG A 15 10.39 1.43 3.25
CA ARG A 15 8.95 1.44 3.61
C ARG A 15 8.44 2.84 3.97
N ASN A 16 8.83 3.86 3.21
CA ASN A 16 8.46 5.25 3.49
C ASN A 16 7.17 5.75 2.81
N TYR A 17 6.45 4.88 2.10
CA TYR A 17 5.24 5.29 1.37
C TYR A 17 3.97 4.95 2.16
N ILE A 18 3.48 5.90 2.94
CA ILE A 18 2.23 5.74 3.69
C ILE A 18 1.06 6.21 2.82
N THR A 19 0.17 5.29 2.47
CA THR A 19 -1.07 5.60 1.75
C THR A 19 -2.26 4.92 2.41
N THR A 20 -3.45 5.15 1.89
CA THR A 20 -4.67 4.51 2.38
C THR A 20 -5.31 3.72 1.26
N LYS A 21 -5.63 2.44 1.50
CA LYS A 21 -6.40 1.63 0.56
C LYS A 21 -7.79 1.32 1.08
N ASN A 22 -8.74 1.23 0.15
CA ASN A 22 -10.08 0.76 0.45
C ASN A 22 -10.16 -0.74 0.12
N LYS A 23 -10.03 -1.58 1.15
CA LYS A 23 -10.06 -3.05 1.03
C LYS A 23 -11.35 -3.59 0.44
N ARG A 24 -12.46 -2.84 0.49
CA ARG A 24 -13.75 -3.27 -0.06
C ARG A 24 -13.78 -3.19 -1.59
N ASN A 25 -13.19 -2.14 -2.15
CA ASN A 25 -13.22 -1.90 -3.59
C ASN A 25 -11.98 -2.49 -4.28
N ASN A 26 -10.84 -2.49 -3.60
CA ASN A 26 -9.57 -2.98 -4.11
C ASN A 26 -8.98 -3.96 -3.08
N PRO A 27 -9.38 -5.25 -3.12
CA PRO A 27 -8.91 -6.26 -2.17
C PRO A 27 -7.46 -6.69 -2.43
N GLU A 28 -6.97 -6.51 -3.65
CA GLU A 28 -5.64 -6.93 -4.09
C GLU A 28 -4.47 -6.16 -3.43
N ARG A 29 -3.26 -6.68 -3.66
CA ARG A 29 -2.02 -6.02 -3.23
C ARG A 29 -1.78 -4.82 -4.15
N LEU A 30 -1.55 -3.66 -3.55
CA LEU A 30 -1.20 -2.46 -4.30
C LEU A 30 0.31 -2.49 -4.54
N GLU A 31 0.70 -2.45 -5.81
CA GLU A 31 2.08 -2.48 -6.29
C GLU A 31 2.30 -1.20 -7.09
N LEU A 32 3.37 -0.47 -6.76
CA LEU A 32 3.75 0.80 -7.40
C LEU A 32 5.18 0.68 -7.93
#